data_AF-A0A9D8F126-F1
#
_entry.id   AF-A0A9D8F126-F1
#
_cell.length_a   1.000
_cell.length_b   1.000
_cell.length_c   1.000
_cell.angle_alpha   90.00
_cell.angle_beta   90.00
_cell.angle_gamma   90.00
#
_symmetry.space_group_name_H-M   'P 1'
#
loop_
_entity.id
_entity.type
_entity.pdbx_description
1 polymer ?
#
loop_
_entity_poly.entity_id
_entity_poly.type
_entity_poly.pdbx_seq_one_letter_code
_entity_poly.pdbx_strand_id
1 'polypeptide(L)'
;MWQNRSGWLAALIMAGLVLGWAAEDKVRRAQPPAIREFMRQKLNHSQAVLEGITLEDYDLILVNARKLGAMSQEGVWQAVEGTEYAEHSANFRRNAAALVKAANLASLDGATLAYVRMTMSCVECHKYVRGRKSASLNPPLPSQAVSVAPLVAATAEVAFLPP
;
A
#
# COMPACT_ATOMS: atom_id res chain seq x y z
N MET A 1 -50.31 2.91 41.32
CA MET A 1 -49.65 3.73 40.28
C MET A 1 -48.13 3.70 40.48
N TRP A 2 -47.47 2.57 40.17
CA TRP A 2 -46.01 2.42 40.26
C TRP A 2 -45.53 1.43 39.20
N GLN A 3 -45.50 1.87 37.95
CA GLN A 3 -44.77 1.18 36.89
C GLN A 3 -44.47 2.19 35.80
N ASN A 4 -43.32 2.05 35.15
CA ASN A 4 -42.87 2.80 33.96
C ASN A 4 -41.91 4.00 34.14
N ARG A 5 -41.08 4.04 35.19
CA ARG A 5 -39.90 4.94 35.22
C ARG A 5 -38.59 4.26 34.82
N SER A 6 -38.56 2.92 34.72
CA SER A 6 -37.35 2.11 34.49
C SER A 6 -36.98 1.87 33.02
N GLY A 7 -37.91 2.00 32.07
CA GLY A 7 -37.64 1.76 30.64
C GLY A 7 -36.71 2.78 29.97
N TRP A 8 -36.74 4.02 30.45
CA TRP A 8 -35.97 5.12 29.87
C TRP A 8 -34.46 5.02 30.16
N LEU A 9 -34.10 4.50 31.34
CA LEU A 9 -32.70 4.29 31.72
C LEU A 9 -32.07 3.17 30.88
N ALA A 10 -32.79 2.08 30.63
CA ALA A 10 -32.32 1.00 29.77
C ALA A 10 -32.12 1.45 28.31
N ALA A 11 -33.03 2.28 27.78
CA ALA A 11 -32.92 2.84 26.43
C ALA A 11 -31.71 3.78 26.26
N LEU A 12 -31.42 4.61 27.26
CA LEU A 12 -30.26 5.51 27.23
C LEU A 12 -28.92 4.77 27.32
N ILE A 13 -28.84 3.68 28.09
CA ILE A 13 -27.64 2.83 28.18
C ILE A 13 -27.39 2.13 26.84
N MET A 14 -28.43 1.58 26.20
CA MET A 14 -28.31 0.93 24.90
C MET A 14 -27.91 1.92 23.79
N ALA A 15 -28.47 3.13 23.77
CA ALA A 15 -28.07 4.17 22.82
C ALA A 15 -26.61 4.63 23.02
N GLY A 16 -26.17 4.76 24.27
CA GLY A 16 -24.78 5.09 24.61
C GLY A 16 -23.78 4.02 24.17
N LEU A 17 -24.12 2.74 24.31
CA LEU A 17 -23.29 1.64 23.80
C LEU A 17 -23.18 1.68 22.28
N VAL A 18 -24.29 1.80 21.54
CA VAL A 18 -24.25 1.82 20.06
C VAL A 18 -23.42 2.99 19.52
N LEU A 19 -23.49 4.17 20.15
CA LEU A 19 -22.67 5.33 19.77
C LEU A 19 -21.18 5.15 20.11
N GLY A 20 -20.85 4.47 21.21
CA GLY A 20 -19.47 4.15 21.59
C GLY A 20 -18.76 3.24 20.58
N TRP A 21 -19.43 2.16 20.15
CA TRP A 21 -18.87 1.22 19.16
C TRP A 21 -18.59 1.87 17.81
N ALA A 22 -19.46 2.78 17.35
CA ALA A 22 -19.28 3.48 16.07
C ALA A 22 -18.11 4.50 16.10
N ALA A 23 -17.81 5.08 17.26
CA ALA A 23 -16.71 6.02 17.42
C ALA A 23 -15.33 5.32 17.44
N GLU A 24 -15.23 4.18 18.13
CA GLU A 24 -14.03 3.34 18.21
C GLU A 24 -13.55 2.89 16.81
N ASP A 25 -14.50 2.54 15.96
CA ASP A 25 -14.29 2.00 14.61
C ASP A 25 -13.70 3.03 13.64
N LYS A 26 -14.06 4.32 13.79
CA LYS A 26 -13.49 5.39 12.95
C LYS A 26 -12.06 5.72 13.34
N VAL A 27 -11.73 5.67 14.63
CA VAL A 27 -10.38 5.96 15.14
C VAL A 27 -9.40 4.86 14.71
N ARG A 28 -9.79 3.58 14.77
CA ARG A 28 -8.95 2.45 14.31
C ARG A 28 -8.61 2.48 12.82
N ARG A 29 -9.47 3.07 11.97
CA ARG A 29 -9.27 3.11 10.50
C ARG A 29 -8.43 4.29 10.00
N ALA A 30 -8.20 5.31 10.82
CA ALA A 30 -7.47 6.52 10.40
C ALA A 30 -5.95 6.31 10.50
N GLN A 31 -5.23 6.53 9.38
CA GLN A 31 -3.77 6.63 9.44
C GLN A 31 -3.35 7.82 10.31
N PRO A 32 -2.23 7.70 11.06
CA PRO A 32 -1.66 8.82 11.81
C PRO A 32 -1.54 10.06 10.90
N PRO A 33 -1.87 11.27 11.40
CA PRO A 33 -1.84 12.49 10.59
C PRO A 33 -0.54 12.70 9.82
N ALA A 34 0.61 12.32 10.41
CA ALA A 34 1.92 12.42 9.80
C ALA A 34 2.08 11.59 8.50
N ILE A 35 1.62 10.33 8.49
CA ILE A 35 1.74 9.47 7.28
C ILE A 35 0.82 9.99 6.16
N ARG A 36 -0.35 10.51 6.52
CA ARG A 36 -1.30 11.08 5.55
C ARG A 36 -0.70 12.31 4.87
N GLU A 37 -0.10 13.20 5.65
CA GLU A 37 0.54 14.41 5.12
C GLU A 37 1.76 14.05 4.28
N PHE A 38 2.59 13.12 4.76
CA PHE A 38 3.72 12.59 4.00
C PHE A 38 3.30 12.00 2.63
N MET A 39 2.23 11.20 2.60
CA MET A 39 1.71 10.66 1.33
C MET A 39 1.07 11.73 0.45
N ARG A 40 0.55 12.82 1.02
CA ARG A 40 0.07 13.98 0.26
C ARG A 40 1.24 14.69 -0.42
N GLN A 41 2.34 14.90 0.27
CA GLN A 41 3.55 15.49 -0.31
C GLN A 41 4.09 14.63 -1.47
N LYS A 42 4.10 13.30 -1.30
CA LYS A 42 4.45 12.35 -2.38
C LYS A 42 3.56 12.52 -3.61
N LEU A 43 2.25 12.69 -3.41
CA LEU A 43 1.31 12.94 -4.51
C LEU A 43 1.64 14.27 -5.22
N ASN A 44 1.87 15.34 -4.46
CA ASN A 44 2.18 16.66 -5.02
C ASN A 44 3.44 16.61 -5.89
N HIS A 45 4.52 15.96 -5.43
CA HIS A 45 5.73 15.81 -6.24
C HIS A 45 5.49 14.96 -7.50
N SER A 46 4.67 13.91 -7.42
CA SER A 46 4.30 13.13 -8.61
C SER A 46 3.53 13.98 -9.63
N GLN A 47 2.61 14.83 -9.18
CA GLN A 47 1.85 15.72 -10.06
C GLN A 47 2.76 16.77 -10.71
N ALA A 48 3.70 17.33 -9.95
CA ALA A 48 4.69 18.28 -10.48
C ALA A 48 5.65 17.64 -11.50
N VAL A 49 5.95 16.34 -11.39
CA VAL A 49 6.68 15.62 -12.45
C VAL A 49 5.83 15.57 -13.73
N LEU A 50 4.54 15.27 -13.64
CA LEU A 50 3.66 15.28 -14.81
C LEU A 50 3.57 16.66 -15.44
N GLU A 51 3.42 17.71 -14.62
CA GLU A 51 3.46 19.09 -15.07
C GLU A 51 4.75 19.38 -15.84
N GLY A 52 5.90 19.03 -15.27
CA GLY A 52 7.19 19.21 -15.93
C GLY A 52 7.29 18.45 -17.26
N ILE A 53 6.77 17.22 -17.34
CA ILE A 53 6.69 16.47 -18.60
C ILE A 53 5.81 17.22 -19.61
N THR A 54 4.61 17.67 -19.22
CA THR A 54 3.69 18.35 -20.15
C THR A 54 4.18 19.70 -20.64
N LEU A 55 5.07 20.36 -19.89
CA LEU A 55 5.65 21.66 -20.22
C LEU A 55 7.08 21.55 -20.78
N GLU A 56 7.61 20.33 -20.91
CA GLU A 56 9.01 20.08 -21.24
C GLU A 56 10.02 20.78 -20.29
N ASP A 57 9.63 20.94 -19.02
CA ASP A 57 10.45 21.52 -17.96
C ASP A 57 11.25 20.42 -17.24
N TYR A 58 12.46 20.19 -17.75
CA TYR A 58 13.37 19.17 -17.21
C TYR A 58 13.84 19.47 -15.78
N ASP A 59 13.93 20.74 -15.37
CA ASP A 59 14.31 21.11 -14.02
C ASP A 59 13.20 20.77 -13.02
N LEU A 60 11.94 21.04 -13.39
CA LEU A 60 10.78 20.67 -12.58
C LEU A 60 10.67 19.15 -12.43
N ILE A 61 10.91 18.38 -13.49
CA ILE A 61 11.00 16.91 -13.44
C ILE A 61 12.11 16.49 -12.48
N LEU A 62 13.33 17.03 -12.66
CA LEU A 62 14.51 16.65 -11.91
C LEU A 62 14.35 16.89 -10.41
N VAL A 63 13.92 18.09 -10.02
CA VAL A 63 13.75 18.47 -8.62
C VAL A 63 12.72 17.57 -7.94
N ASN A 64 11.56 17.35 -8.57
CA ASN A 64 10.50 16.55 -7.95
C ASN A 64 10.83 15.05 -7.94
N ALA A 65 11.51 14.53 -8.97
CA ALA A 65 11.98 13.14 -8.98
C ALA A 65 13.01 12.87 -7.87
N ARG A 66 13.92 13.82 -7.60
CA ARG A 66 14.86 13.73 -6.47
C ARG A 66 14.14 13.74 -5.12
N LYS A 67 13.15 14.62 -4.94
CA LYS A 67 12.33 14.66 -3.72
C LYS A 67 11.60 13.34 -3.50
N LEU A 68 10.98 12.78 -4.53
CA LEU A 68 10.33 11.46 -4.46
C LEU A 68 11.32 10.36 -4.05
N GLY A 69 12.52 10.34 -4.63
CA GLY A 69 13.59 9.41 -4.26
C GLY A 69 14.05 9.57 -2.80
N ALA A 70 14.19 10.81 -2.32
CA ALA A 70 14.58 11.11 -0.94
C ALA A 70 13.52 10.67 0.07
N MET A 71 12.24 10.99 -0.19
CA MET A 71 11.13 10.57 0.66
C MET A 71 11.12 9.06 0.90
N SER A 72 11.46 8.26 -0.11
CA SER A 72 11.48 6.79 0.01
C SER A 72 12.54 6.20 0.96
N GLN A 73 13.39 7.06 1.53
CA GLN A 73 14.44 6.72 2.48
C GLN A 73 14.14 7.24 3.89
N GLU A 74 13.10 8.05 4.05
CA GLU A 74 12.71 8.59 5.36
C GLU A 74 12.08 7.52 6.25
N GLY A 75 12.25 7.63 7.57
CA GLY A 75 11.68 6.66 8.52
C GLY A 75 10.16 6.52 8.41
N VAL A 76 9.45 7.62 8.10
CA VAL A 76 7.99 7.63 7.89
C VAL A 76 7.56 6.78 6.69
N TRP A 77 8.48 6.51 5.74
CA TRP A 77 8.23 5.62 4.62
C TRP A 77 8.07 4.16 5.06
N GLN A 78 8.70 3.72 6.16
CA GLN A 78 8.65 2.31 6.60
C GLN A 78 7.31 1.97 7.26
N ALA A 79 6.24 1.94 6.47
CA ALA A 79 4.87 1.76 6.95
C ALA A 79 4.51 0.30 7.26
N VAL A 80 5.24 -0.67 6.70
CA VAL A 80 5.02 -2.11 6.89
C VAL A 80 6.37 -2.82 6.87
N GLU A 81 6.54 -3.81 7.74
CA GLU A 81 7.73 -4.67 7.77
C GLU A 81 7.64 -5.81 6.76
N GLY A 82 8.79 -6.28 6.26
CA GLY A 82 8.90 -7.44 5.38
C GLY A 82 9.62 -7.16 4.07
N THR A 83 10.07 -8.23 3.41
CA THR A 83 10.86 -8.18 2.18
C THR A 83 10.05 -7.67 0.99
N GLU A 84 8.77 -8.00 0.88
CA GLU A 84 7.95 -7.55 -0.26
C GLU A 84 7.68 -6.04 -0.21
N TYR A 85 7.54 -5.47 1.00
CA TYR A 85 7.45 -4.01 1.14
C TYR A 85 8.75 -3.32 0.70
N ALA A 86 9.90 -3.92 1.04
CA ALA A 86 11.20 -3.43 0.62
C ALA A 86 11.37 -3.50 -0.90
N GLU A 87 10.86 -4.54 -1.56
CA GLU A 87 10.85 -4.68 -3.02
C GLU A 87 9.97 -3.62 -3.70
N HIS A 88 8.75 -3.38 -3.21
CA HIS A 88 7.90 -2.29 -3.71
C HIS A 88 8.58 -0.92 -3.55
N SER A 89 9.24 -0.69 -2.42
CA SER A 89 10.00 0.54 -2.17
C SER A 89 11.21 0.67 -3.10
N ALA A 90 11.93 -0.43 -3.37
CA ALA A 90 13.05 -0.45 -4.30
C ALA A 90 12.60 -0.22 -5.75
N ASN A 91 11.47 -0.79 -6.17
CA ASN A 91 10.83 -0.53 -7.47
C ASN A 91 10.53 0.96 -7.65
N PHE A 92 9.88 1.58 -6.65
CA PHE A 92 9.61 3.01 -6.66
C PHE A 92 10.89 3.84 -6.79
N ARG A 93 11.94 3.53 -6.01
CA ARG A 93 13.25 4.22 -6.08
C ARG A 93 13.90 4.11 -7.46
N ARG A 94 13.87 2.93 -8.08
CA ARG A 94 14.40 2.73 -9.44
C ARG A 94 13.70 3.61 -10.45
N ASN A 95 12.37 3.72 -10.36
CA ASN A 95 11.59 4.56 -11.28
C ASN A 95 11.83 6.05 -11.04
N ALA A 96 11.97 6.49 -9.78
CA ALA A 96 12.37 7.87 -9.46
C ALA A 96 13.77 8.19 -9.98
N ALA A 97 14.74 7.27 -9.86
CA ALA A 97 16.07 7.43 -10.43
C ALA A 97 16.05 7.46 -11.97
N ALA A 98 15.17 6.69 -12.60
CA ALA A 98 14.98 6.73 -14.06
C ALA A 98 14.43 8.07 -14.54
N LEU A 99 13.51 8.69 -13.79
CA LEU A 99 13.06 10.08 -14.04
C LEU A 99 14.21 11.08 -13.95
N VAL A 100 15.02 11.00 -12.89
CA VAL A 100 16.23 11.83 -12.74
C VAL A 100 17.17 11.65 -13.93
N LYS A 101 17.43 10.41 -14.34
CA LYS A 101 18.27 10.12 -15.50
C LYS A 101 17.71 10.72 -16.78
N ALA A 102 16.41 10.54 -17.05
CA ALA A 102 15.77 11.05 -18.26
C ALA A 102 15.76 12.58 -18.31
N ALA A 103 15.51 13.25 -17.18
CA ALA A 103 15.58 14.71 -17.08
C ALA A 103 16.99 15.25 -17.37
N ASN A 104 18.04 14.64 -16.80
CA ASN A 104 19.43 15.04 -17.07
C ASN A 104 19.84 14.84 -18.54
N LEU A 105 19.21 13.88 -19.24
CA LEU A 105 19.44 13.61 -20.65
C LEU A 105 18.51 14.41 -21.57
N ALA A 106 17.68 15.31 -21.03
CA ALA A 106 16.64 16.03 -21.76
C ALA A 106 15.78 15.10 -22.64
N SER A 107 15.42 13.93 -22.11
CA SER A 107 14.64 12.91 -22.82
C SER A 107 13.19 12.92 -22.35
N LEU A 108 12.32 13.60 -23.10
CA LEU A 108 10.89 13.67 -22.79
C LEU A 108 10.21 12.29 -22.81
N ASP A 109 10.51 11.47 -23.83
CA ASP A 109 9.99 10.09 -23.92
C ASP A 109 10.49 9.22 -22.76
N GLY A 110 11.76 9.36 -22.39
CA GLY A 110 12.36 8.66 -21.26
C GLY A 110 11.69 9.05 -19.94
N ALA A 111 11.42 10.35 -19.75
CA ALA A 111 10.74 10.87 -18.57
C ALA A 111 9.29 10.39 -18.51
N THR A 112 8.58 10.40 -19.64
CA THR A 112 7.20 9.92 -19.77
C THR A 112 7.08 8.44 -19.40
N LEU A 113 7.95 7.59 -19.96
CA LEU A 113 7.95 6.16 -19.65
C LEU A 113 8.29 5.89 -18.17
N ALA A 114 9.29 6.59 -17.63
CA ALA A 114 9.67 6.47 -16.22
C ALA A 114 8.54 6.94 -15.28
N TYR A 115 7.81 7.99 -15.65
CA TYR A 115 6.65 8.50 -14.90
C TYR A 115 5.52 7.48 -14.84
N VAL A 116 5.16 6.87 -15.97
CA VAL A 116 4.15 5.81 -16.02
C VAL A 116 4.55 4.63 -15.12
N ARG A 117 5.80 4.15 -15.21
CA ARG A 117 6.29 3.06 -14.35
C ARG A 117 6.28 3.44 -12.86
N MET A 118 6.65 4.69 -12.53
CA MET A 118 6.60 5.19 -11.17
C MET A 118 5.16 5.20 -10.63
N THR A 119 4.20 5.70 -11.39
CA THR A 119 2.78 5.73 -10.96
C THR A 119 2.20 4.32 -10.80
N MET A 120 2.56 3.38 -11.67
CA MET A 120 2.22 1.96 -11.49
C MET A 120 2.76 1.39 -10.17
N SER A 121 4.03 1.67 -9.84
CA SER A 121 4.62 1.23 -8.57
C SER A 121 3.93 1.82 -7.34
N CYS A 122 3.33 3.03 -7.46
CA CYS A 122 2.50 3.60 -6.41
C CYS A 122 1.27 2.70 -6.16
N VAL A 123 0.53 2.39 -7.22
CA VAL A 123 -0.69 1.57 -7.13
C VAL A 123 -0.39 0.18 -6.59
N GLU A 124 0.67 -0.46 -7.05
CA GLU A 124 1.12 -1.78 -6.58
C GLU A 124 1.43 -1.79 -5.08
N CYS A 125 2.24 -0.83 -4.61
CA CYS A 125 2.54 -0.69 -3.19
C CYS A 125 1.28 -0.45 -2.36
N HIS A 126 0.37 0.42 -2.84
CA HIS A 126 -0.90 0.67 -2.15
C HIS A 126 -1.81 -0.57 -2.10
N LYS A 127 -1.83 -1.39 -3.15
CA LYS A 127 -2.55 -2.67 -3.17
C LYS A 127 -1.98 -3.61 -2.11
N TYR A 128 -0.65 -3.76 -2.05
CA TYR A 128 0.02 -4.59 -1.05
C TYR A 128 -0.27 -4.14 0.39
N VAL A 129 -0.05 -2.85 0.70
CA VAL A 129 -0.27 -2.31 2.04
C VAL A 129 -1.72 -2.44 2.48
N ARG A 130 -2.68 -2.22 1.56
CA ARG A 130 -4.11 -2.41 1.87
C ARG A 130 -4.44 -3.88 2.15
N GLY A 131 -3.89 -4.80 1.35
CA GLY A 131 -4.04 -6.24 1.53
C GLY A 131 -3.51 -6.72 2.89
N ARG A 132 -2.34 -6.23 3.31
CA ARG A 132 -1.77 -6.56 4.63
C ARG A 132 -2.61 -6.02 5.78
N LYS A 133 -3.10 -4.78 5.66
CA LYS A 133 -4.01 -4.21 6.67
C LYS A 133 -5.31 -5.01 6.77
N SER A 134 -5.92 -5.43 5.66
CA SER A 134 -7.11 -6.28 5.70
C SER A 134 -6.85 -7.65 6.35
N ALA A 135 -5.71 -8.28 6.05
CA ALA A 135 -5.34 -9.57 6.66
C ALA A 135 -5.12 -9.45 8.17
N SER A 136 -4.55 -8.33 8.64
CA SER A 136 -4.37 -8.09 10.09
C SER A 136 -5.68 -7.83 10.83
N LEU A 137 -6.69 -7.24 10.17
CA LEU A 137 -8.00 -6.96 10.79
C LEU A 137 -8.89 -8.21 10.81
N ASN A 138 -8.74 -9.09 9.81
CA ASN A 138 -9.49 -10.34 9.67
C ASN A 138 -8.51 -11.51 9.57
N PRO A 139 -7.91 -11.96 10.69
CA PRO A 139 -7.04 -13.12 10.65
C PRO A 139 -7.84 -14.36 10.19
N PRO A 140 -7.25 -15.26 9.40
CA PRO A 140 -7.93 -16.48 8.98
C PRO A 140 -8.33 -17.31 10.21
N LEU A 141 -9.54 -17.87 10.18
CA LEU A 141 -10.02 -18.75 11.25
C LEU A 141 -9.10 -19.97 11.40
N PRO A 142 -8.92 -20.51 12.61
CA PRO A 142 -7.97 -21.59 12.90
C PRO A 142 -8.11 -22.87 12.05
N SER A 143 -9.23 -23.08 11.33
CA SER A 143 -9.42 -24.25 10.47
C SER A 143 -8.96 -24.08 9.02
N GLN A 144 -8.40 -22.92 8.64
CA GLN A 144 -7.86 -22.69 7.27
C GLN A 144 -6.33 -22.66 7.22
N ALA A 145 -5.66 -23.00 8.32
CA ALA A 145 -4.26 -23.44 8.27
C ALA A 145 -4.24 -24.87 7.67
N VAL A 146 -4.49 -24.96 6.36
CA VAL A 146 -4.43 -26.22 5.63
C VAL A 146 -3.00 -26.73 5.70
N SER A 147 -2.85 -27.86 6.39
CA SER A 147 -1.67 -28.72 6.38
C SER A 147 -1.23 -28.99 4.94
N VAL A 148 -0.15 -28.35 4.49
CA VAL A 148 0.61 -28.79 3.34
C VAL A 148 1.41 -30.03 3.77
N ALA A 149 0.73 -31.17 3.80
CA ALA A 149 1.42 -32.45 3.82
C ALA A 149 2.00 -32.69 2.41
N PRO A 150 3.27 -33.11 2.28
CA PRO A 150 3.85 -33.32 0.97
C PRO A 150 3.24 -34.57 0.32
N LEU A 151 2.74 -34.41 -0.91
CA LEU A 151 2.31 -35.53 -1.74
C LEU A 151 3.56 -36.28 -2.24
N VAL A 152 4.00 -37.28 -1.47
CA VAL A 152 5.07 -38.19 -1.88
C VAL A 152 4.46 -39.52 -2.31
N ALA A 153 4.91 -39.97 -3.49
CA ALA A 153 4.85 -41.33 -4.06
C ALA A 153 3.51 -41.83 -4.64
N ALA A 154 3.41 -41.73 -5.97
CA ALA A 154 2.90 -42.83 -6.79
C ALA A 154 3.82 -43.00 -7.99
N THR A 155 4.71 -43.99 -7.90
CA THR A 155 5.58 -44.48 -8.97
C THR A 155 4.73 -45.19 -10.02
N ALA A 156 4.77 -44.74 -11.27
CA ALA A 156 4.31 -45.54 -12.40
C ALA A 156 5.53 -46.09 -13.14
N GLU A 157 5.73 -47.40 -13.05
CA GLU A 157 6.61 -48.18 -13.91
C GLU A 157 6.19 -47.99 -15.38
N VAL A 158 7.13 -47.56 -16.21
CA VAL A 158 7.05 -47.74 -17.67
C VAL A 158 8.03 -48.84 -18.03
N ALA A 159 7.50 -50.03 -18.27
CA ALA A 159 8.25 -51.18 -18.75
C ALA A 159 8.66 -50.96 -20.21
N PHE A 160 9.98 -50.95 -20.43
CA PHE A 160 10.65 -50.99 -21.73
C PHE A 160 10.96 -52.45 -22.06
N LEU A 161 10.49 -52.96 -23.20
CA LEU A 161 10.79 -54.30 -23.71
C LEU A 161 11.60 -54.17 -25.01
N PRO A 162 12.82 -54.72 -25.09
CA PRO A 162 13.62 -54.84 -26.33
C PRO A 162 13.67 -56.29 -26.85
N PRO A 163 14.40 -56.58 -27.95
CA PRO A 163 14.89 -55.71 -29.02
C PRO A 163 14.09 -55.81 -30.33
#